data_AF-A0A949GR72-F1
#
_entry.id   AF-A0A949GR72-F1
#
_cell.length_a   1.000
_cell.length_b   1.000
_cell.length_c   1.000
_cell.angle_alpha   90.00
_cell.angle_beta   90.00
_cell.angle_gamma   90.00
#
_symmetry.space_group_name_H-M   'P 1'
#
loop_
_entity.id
_entity.type
_entity.pdbx_description
1 polymer ?
#
loop_
_entity_poly.entity_id
_entity_poly.type
_entity_poly.pdbx_seq_one_letter_code
_entity_poly.pdbx_strand_id
1 'polypeptide(L)' 'MTKIELAIAELKKLPRDEQEHLAEAILDYASRTQHYVLTDEQAEEVRRRMAEKNPIELGEEEFSARIRRLIS' A
#
# COMPACT_ATOMS: atom_id res chain seq x y z
N MET A 1 16.00 8.24 24.86
CA MET A 1 16.16 7.37 23.67
C MET A 1 14.83 7.32 22.95
N THR A 2 14.82 7.61 21.66
CA THR A 2 13.60 7.63 20.84
C THR A 2 13.23 6.21 20.39
N LYS A 3 11.98 6.00 19.93
CA LYS A 3 11.56 4.69 19.41
C LYS A 3 12.37 4.26 18.18
N ILE A 4 12.80 5.22 17.35
CA ILE A 4 13.64 4.92 16.18
C ILE A 4 15.06 4.50 16.57
N GLU A 5 15.64 5.13 17.61
CA GLU A 5 16.94 4.71 18.15
C GLU A 5 16.91 3.28 18.69
N LEU A 6 15.82 2.91 19.38
CA LEU A 6 15.61 1.53 19.86
C LEU A 6 15.45 0.56 18.69
N ALA A 7 14.64 0.89 17.68
CA ALA A 7 14.44 0.03 16.51
C ALA A 7 15.75 -0.22 15.74
N ILE A 8 16.57 0.82 15.54
CA ILE A 8 17.89 0.68 14.90
C ILE A 8 18.82 -0.19 15.75
N ALA A 9 18.79 -0.03 17.08
CA ALA A 9 19.60 -0.82 17.98
C ALA A 9 19.22 -2.32 17.96
N GLU A 10 17.94 -2.65 17.89
CA GLU A 10 17.48 -4.03 17.74
C GLU A 10 17.81 -4.60 16.35
N LEU A 11 17.59 -3.82 15.28
CA LEU A 11 17.90 -4.26 13.92
C LEU A 11 19.37 -4.64 13.78
N LYS A 12 20.29 -3.86 14.36
CA LYS A 12 21.73 -4.15 14.35
C LYS A 12 22.14 -5.44 15.06
N LYS A 13 21.27 -6.05 15.86
CA LYS A 13 21.55 -7.33 16.53
C LYS A 13 21.26 -8.55 15.64
N LEU A 14 20.52 -8.36 14.56
CA LEU A 14 20.13 -9.44 13.66
C LEU A 14 21.29 -9.91 12.77
N PRO A 15 21.23 -11.11 12.18
CA PRO A 15 22.13 -11.52 11.11
C PRO A 15 22.09 -10.53 9.94
N ARG A 16 23.20 -10.40 9.20
CA ARG A 16 23.32 -9.42 8.11
C ARG A 16 22.21 -9.54 7.06
N ASP A 17 21.83 -10.75 6.69
CA ASP A 17 20.79 -10.98 5.68
C ASP A 17 19.41 -10.49 6.16
N GLU A 18 19.11 -10.67 7.46
CA GLU A 18 17.89 -10.15 8.08
C GLU A 18 17.93 -8.62 8.24
N GLN A 19 19.11 -8.04 8.50
CA GLN A 19 19.29 -6.59 8.53
C GLN A 19 18.98 -5.96 7.18
N GLU A 20 19.54 -6.49 6.10
CA GLU A 20 19.33 -5.99 4.74
C GLU A 20 17.85 -6.13 4.34
N HIS A 21 17.23 -7.28 4.61
CA HIS A 21 15.81 -7.50 4.30
C HIS A 21 14.88 -6.51 5.02
N LEU A 22 15.12 -6.27 6.32
CA LEU A 22 14.32 -5.32 7.08
C LEU A 22 14.62 -3.87 6.73
N ALA A 23 15.88 -3.54 6.40
CA ALA A 23 16.24 -2.23 5.92
C ALA A 23 15.53 -1.91 4.60
N GLU A 24 15.47 -2.87 3.67
CA GLU A 24 14.72 -2.74 2.41
C GLU A 24 13.24 -2.46 2.69
N ALA A 25 12.59 -3.20 3.59
CA ALA A 25 11.19 -2.96 3.96
C ALA A 25 10.95 -1.55 4.55
N ILE A 26 11.87 -1.04 5.37
CA ILE A 26 11.80 0.32 5.94
C ILE A 26 11.93 1.37 4.83
N LEU A 27 12.86 1.19 3.90
CA LEU A 27 13.06 2.09 2.76
C LEU A 27 11.87 2.06 1.80
N ASP A 28 11.29 0.89 1.58
CA ASP A 28 10.06 0.70 0.80
C ASP A 28 8.89 1.44 1.43
N TYR A 29 8.72 1.31 2.75
CA TYR A 29 7.67 2.05 3.46
C TYR A 29 7.88 3.56 3.36
N ALA A 30 9.11 4.04 3.59
CA ALA A 30 9.46 5.46 3.52
C ALA A 30 9.27 6.05 2.12
N SER A 31 9.56 5.28 1.06
CA SER A 31 9.34 5.71 -0.32
C SER A 31 7.87 5.73 -0.71
N ARG A 32 7.06 4.78 -0.21
CA ARG A 32 5.60 4.71 -0.45
C ARG A 32 4.84 5.86 0.20
N THR A 33 5.28 6.35 1.35
CA THR A 33 4.64 7.49 2.03
C THR A 33 4.61 8.78 1.23
N GLN A 34 5.37 8.90 0.13
CA GLN A 34 5.32 10.08 -0.73
C GLN A 34 4.32 9.99 -1.91
N HIS A 35 3.78 8.80 -2.24
CA HIS A 35 3.10 8.66 -3.55
C HIS A 35 1.75 7.92 -3.59
N TYR A 36 1.36 7.11 -2.59
CA TYR A 36 0.15 6.28 -2.72
C TYR A 36 -0.64 6.10 -1.43
N VAL A 37 -1.16 7.20 -0.88
CA VAL A 37 -2.15 7.12 0.20
C VAL A 37 -3.48 7.62 -0.36
N LEU A 38 -4.54 6.82 -0.20
CA LEU A 38 -5.89 7.29 -0.47
C LEU A 38 -6.17 8.48 0.45
N THR A 39 -6.73 9.56 -0.10
CA THR A 39 -7.34 10.60 0.73
C THR A 39 -8.41 9.99 1.64
N ASP A 40 -8.73 10.66 2.75
CA ASP A 40 -9.76 10.17 3.68
C ASP A 40 -11.09 9.92 2.96
N GLU A 41 -11.46 10.81 2.04
CA GLU A 41 -12.65 10.68 1.18
C GLU A 41 -12.59 9.43 0.29
N GLN A 42 -11.45 9.17 -0.36
CA GLN A 42 -11.26 7.96 -1.17
C GLN A 42 -11.29 6.69 -0.32
N ALA A 43 -10.74 6.73 0.90
CA ALA A 43 -10.77 5.60 1.82
C ALA A 43 -12.20 5.32 2.32
N GLU A 44 -12.99 6.36 2.60
CA GLU A 44 -14.41 6.23 2.95
C GLU A 44 -15.23 5.64 1.81
N GLU A 45 -14.99 6.06 0.57
CA GLU A 45 -15.67 5.51 -0.60
C GLU A 45 -15.35 4.02 -0.80
N VAL A 46 -14.09 3.62 -0.59
CA VAL A 46 -13.71 2.19 -0.62
C VAL A 46 -14.45 1.40 0.46
N ARG A 47 -14.50 1.90 1.71
CA ARG A 47 -15.25 1.26 2.80
C ARG A 47 -16.73 1.15 2.48
N ARG A 48 -17.33 2.20 1.91
CA ARG A 48 -18.74 2.21 1.50
C ARG A 48 -19.03 1.11 0.47
N ARG A 49 -18.22 1.03 -0.60
CA ARG A 49 -18.38 0.00 -1.64
C ARG A 49 -18.17 -1.42 -1.12
N MET A 50 -17.21 -1.62 -0.23
CA MET A 50 -16.99 -2.93 0.39
C MET A 50 -18.17 -3.41 1.25
N ALA A 51 -18.96 -2.49 1.80
CA ALA A 51 -20.14 -2.81 2.60
C ALA A 51 -21.40 -3.06 1.75
N GLU A 52 -21.35 -2.86 0.42
CA GLU A 52 -22.49 -3.10 -0.46
C GLU A 52 -22.77 -4.61 -0.59
N LYS A 53 -24.02 -5.01 -0.33
CA LYS A 53 -24.42 -6.43 -0.31
C LYS A 53 -24.43 -7.10 -1.69
N ASN A 54 -24.63 -6.32 -2.75
CA ASN A 54 -24.69 -6.78 -4.13
C ASN A 54 -23.83 -5.83 -4.99
N PRO A 55 -22.50 -5.98 -4.96
CA PRO A 55 -21.62 -5.14 -5.75
C PRO A 55 -21.86 -5.37 -7.24
N ILE A 56 -21.71 -4.31 -8.04
CA ILE A 56 -21.70 -4.43 -9.49
C ILE A 56 -20.34 -5.01 -9.88
N GLU A 57 -20.33 -6.22 -10.38
CA GLU A 57 -19.16 -6.86 -10.94
C GLU A 57 -19.02 -6.55 -12.43
N LEU A 58 -17.79 -6.43 -12.89
CA LEU A 58 -17.46 -6.26 -14.29
C LEU A 58 -16.62 -7.46 -14.73
N GLY A 59 -17.00 -8.06 -15.85
CA GLY A 59 -16.14 -9.04 -16.51
C GLY A 59 -14.86 -8.38 -17.02
N GLU A 60 -13.78 -9.15 -17.09
CA GLU A 60 -12.46 -8.67 -17.50
C GLU A 60 -12.46 -7.97 -18.87
N GLU A 61 -13.19 -8.53 -19.84
CA GLU A 61 -13.32 -7.97 -21.19
C GLU A 61 -14.04 -6.61 -21.17
N GLU A 62 -15.13 -6.52 -20.40
CA GLU A 62 -15.90 -5.28 -20.26
C GLU A 62 -15.08 -4.20 -19.55
N PHE A 63 -14.40 -4.57 -18.46
CA PHE A 63 -13.51 -3.67 -17.75
C PHE A 63 -12.42 -3.12 -18.68
N SER A 64 -11.75 -4.01 -19.42
CA SER A 64 -10.69 -3.64 -20.36
C SER A 64 -11.18 -2.74 -21.49
N ALA A 65 -12.40 -2.95 -21.98
CA ALA A 65 -13.01 -2.10 -22.99
C ALA A 65 -13.36 -0.70 -22.42
N ARG A 66 -13.86 -0.63 -21.18
CA ARG A 66 -14.16 0.64 -20.50
C ARG A 66 -12.90 1.46 -20.25
N ILE A 67 -11.84 0.83 -19.72
CA ILE A 67 -10.56 1.53 -19.50
C ILE A 67 -10.00 2.07 -20.80
N ARG A 68 -10.00 1.27 -21.88
CA ARG A 68 -9.52 1.71 -23.20
C ARG A 68 -10.25 2.96 -23.72
N ARG A 69 -11.55 3.09 -23.49
CA ARG A 69 -12.33 4.28 -23.88
C ARG A 69 -12.03 5.53 -23.05
N LEU A 70 -11.59 5.35 -21.81
CA LEU A 70 -11.29 6.48 -20.90
C LEU A 70 -9.90 7.08 -21.16
N ILE A 71 -8.99 6.29 -21.73
CA ILE A 71 -7.61 6.69 -22.01
C ILE A 71 -7.35 7.03 -23.48
N SER A 72 -8.36 6.91 -24.35
CA SER A 72 -8.33 7.28 -25.78
C SER A 72 -8.87 8.68 -26.00
#